data_AF-A0A397EJ10-F1
#
_entry.id   AF-A0A397EJ10-F1
#
_cell.length_a   1.000
_cell.length_b   1.000
_cell.length_c   1.000
_cell.angle_alpha   90.00
_cell.angle_beta   90.00
_cell.angle_gamma   90.00
#
_symmetry.space_group_name_H-M   'P 1'
#
loop_
_entity.id
_entity.type
_entity.pdbx_description
1 polymer ?
#
loop_
_entity_poly.entity_id
_entity_poly.type
_entity_poly.pdbx_seq_one_letter_code
_entity_poly.pdbx_strand_id
1 'polypeptide(L)'
;MQVVLAVLAVVLSIVLEPASASLSLALNASCHTFVYRGSPGPLMSEFLAAKAAFHDESAVCFQQDVDLLRQSTAILYYPRHDAHAAKSCLLRGLPSAETYSGPVSAVDLVAFVNQRAHTHRLPDGQINPLASIARALESQLFTVPATTSSCKTVAAHDMTPELFEQFILRNEPLIIQRAAPELVNATEWSTQSLLERIGSRQVHVKVSPTGDFEGCEPLAWWEGANDGTISTSIS
;
A
#
# COMPACT_ATOMS: atom_id res chain seq x y z
N MET A 1 0.69 1.53 74.48
CA MET A 1 0.90 0.35 73.63
C MET A 1 -0.43 0.08 72.91
N GLN A 2 -0.51 0.42 71.62
CA GLN A 2 -0.44 -0.55 70.50
C GLN A 2 -1.77 -1.35 70.38
N VAL A 3 -2.50 -1.44 69.27
CA VAL A 3 -2.37 -1.01 67.88
C VAL A 3 -3.80 -0.91 67.32
N VAL A 4 -4.11 0.13 66.55
CA VAL A 4 -5.31 0.23 65.72
C VAL A 4 -5.03 -0.52 64.41
N LEU A 5 -5.73 -1.63 64.15
CA LEU A 5 -5.69 -2.30 62.84
C LEU A 5 -6.76 -1.67 61.93
N ALA A 6 -6.31 -0.80 61.02
CA ALA A 6 -7.11 -0.35 59.89
C ALA A 6 -7.01 -1.40 58.77
N VAL A 7 -8.13 -2.03 58.42
CA VAL A 7 -8.24 -2.89 57.24
C VAL A 7 -8.51 -1.99 56.03
N LEU A 8 -7.49 -1.81 55.18
CA LEU A 8 -7.59 -1.10 53.92
C LEU A 8 -8.29 -2.01 52.89
N ALA A 9 -9.56 -1.75 52.61
CA ALA A 9 -10.24 -2.33 51.46
C ALA A 9 -9.84 -1.56 50.19
N VAL A 10 -8.91 -2.11 49.40
CA VAL A 10 -8.57 -1.59 48.08
C VAL A 10 -9.63 -2.08 47.10
N VAL A 11 -10.63 -1.25 46.84
CA VAL A 11 -11.57 -1.43 45.72
C VAL A 11 -10.83 -1.06 44.44
N LEU A 12 -10.26 -2.06 43.78
CA LEU A 12 -9.67 -1.90 42.45
C LEU A 12 -10.81 -1.66 41.46
N SER A 13 -11.13 -0.40 41.21
CA SER A 13 -12.07 -0.01 40.16
C SER A 13 -11.41 -0.26 38.81
N ILE A 14 -11.71 -1.42 38.21
CA ILE A 14 -11.40 -1.68 36.80
C ILE A 14 -12.34 -0.78 36.00
N VAL A 15 -11.80 0.34 35.52
CA VAL A 15 -12.45 1.14 34.47
C VAL A 15 -12.43 0.26 33.21
N LEU A 16 -13.55 -0.40 32.92
CA LEU A 16 -13.80 -0.94 31.59
C LEU A 16 -14.01 0.25 30.65
N GLU A 17 -12.94 0.68 29.99
CA GLU A 17 -13.08 1.52 28.80
C GLU A 17 -13.69 0.68 27.67
N PRO A 18 -14.69 1.19 26.94
CA PRO A 18 -15.25 0.50 25.79
C PRO A 18 -14.24 0.56 24.63
N ALA A 19 -13.36 -0.44 24.57
CA ALA A 19 -12.31 -0.57 23.57
C ALA A 19 -12.82 -1.03 22.17
N SER A 20 -13.98 -0.57 21.73
CA SER A 20 -14.58 -1.03 20.46
C SER A 20 -14.67 0.04 19.37
N ALA A 21 -14.41 1.32 19.67
CA ALA A 21 -14.43 2.37 18.65
C ALA A 21 -13.02 2.93 18.30
N SER A 22 -12.05 2.84 19.21
CA SER A 22 -10.72 3.46 19.07
C SER A 22 -9.68 2.60 18.35
N LEU A 23 -9.91 1.30 18.16
CA LEU A 23 -8.96 0.45 17.42
C LEU A 23 -8.88 0.81 15.93
N SER A 24 -9.97 1.26 15.31
CA SER A 24 -10.07 1.36 13.85
C SER A 24 -9.19 2.44 13.21
N LEU A 25 -8.92 3.57 13.89
CA LEU A 25 -8.15 4.68 13.31
C LEU A 25 -6.63 4.63 13.60
N ALA A 26 -6.19 3.90 14.64
CA ALA A 26 -4.76 3.76 14.96
C ALA A 26 -4.12 2.50 14.35
N LEU A 27 -4.95 1.52 13.97
CA LEU A 27 -4.53 0.42 13.12
C LEU A 27 -3.96 1.01 11.81
N ASN A 28 -2.72 0.65 11.48
CA ASN A 28 -2.13 0.78 10.13
C ASN A 28 -1.35 2.06 9.79
N ALA A 29 -1.27 3.07 10.66
CA ALA A 29 -0.51 4.28 10.34
C ALA A 29 1.02 4.01 10.21
N SER A 30 1.55 3.04 10.95
CA SER A 30 3.00 2.78 11.06
C SER A 30 3.47 1.42 10.55
N CYS A 31 2.59 0.43 10.43
CA CYS A 31 2.95 -0.97 10.15
C CYS A 31 1.81 -1.73 9.44
N HIS A 32 2.16 -2.87 8.85
CA HIS A 32 1.22 -3.89 8.36
C HIS A 32 0.60 -4.61 9.56
N THR A 33 -0.72 -4.51 9.74
CA THR A 33 -1.35 -5.04 10.95
C THR A 33 -2.07 -6.35 10.70
N PHE A 34 -1.78 -7.35 11.52
CA PHE A 34 -2.43 -8.65 11.54
C PHE A 34 -3.19 -8.80 12.86
N VAL A 35 -4.49 -9.00 12.78
CA VAL A 35 -5.38 -9.05 13.94
C VAL A 35 -6.00 -10.43 14.03
N TYR A 36 -5.72 -11.14 15.11
CA TYR A 36 -6.53 -12.28 15.49
C TYR A 36 -7.83 -11.79 16.12
N ARG A 37 -8.97 -12.27 15.63
CA ARG A 37 -10.30 -11.90 16.11
C ARG A 37 -11.12 -13.16 16.37
N GLY A 38 -11.42 -13.49 17.64
CA GLY A 38 -12.18 -14.70 17.96
C GLY A 38 -12.00 -15.20 19.40
N SER A 39 -12.55 -16.39 19.67
CA SER A 39 -12.40 -17.09 20.95
C SER A 39 -11.14 -17.98 20.96
N PRO A 40 -10.44 -18.15 22.09
CA PRO A 40 -9.24 -18.98 22.17
C PRO A 40 -9.41 -20.36 21.54
N GLY A 41 -8.41 -20.79 20.77
CA GLY A 41 -8.46 -22.06 20.04
C GLY A 41 -7.20 -22.27 19.19
N PRO A 42 -7.16 -23.33 18.37
CA PRO A 42 -5.96 -23.69 17.59
C PRO A 42 -5.43 -22.55 16.73
N LEU A 43 -6.33 -21.80 16.07
CA LEU A 43 -5.94 -20.66 15.24
C LEU A 43 -5.27 -19.53 16.02
N MET A 44 -5.63 -19.34 17.30
CA MET A 44 -4.95 -18.38 18.18
C MET A 44 -3.53 -18.84 18.50
N SER A 45 -3.35 -20.13 18.82
CA SER A 45 -2.04 -20.71 19.12
C SER A 45 -1.11 -20.60 17.91
N GLU A 46 -1.58 -20.95 16.72
CA GLU A 46 -0.82 -20.82 15.48
C GLU A 46 -0.50 -19.35 15.15
N PHE A 47 -1.42 -18.42 15.42
CA PHE A 47 -1.18 -16.99 15.27
C PHE A 47 -0.08 -16.47 16.21
N LEU A 48 -0.08 -16.91 17.47
CA LEU A 48 0.95 -16.56 18.44
C LEU A 48 2.32 -17.18 18.06
N ALA A 49 2.33 -18.41 17.56
CA ALA A 49 3.53 -19.04 17.05
C ALA A 49 4.09 -18.28 15.83
N ALA A 50 3.24 -17.91 14.88
CA ALA A 50 3.63 -17.09 13.73
C ALA A 50 4.17 -15.71 14.16
N LYS A 51 3.54 -15.06 15.14
CA LYS A 51 3.99 -13.76 15.69
C LYS A 51 5.46 -13.80 16.15
N ALA A 52 5.90 -14.90 16.76
CA ALA A 52 7.28 -15.02 17.26
C ALA A 52 8.33 -14.90 16.15
N ALA A 53 8.00 -15.30 14.92
CA ALA A 53 8.91 -15.21 13.78
C ALA A 53 9.25 -13.77 13.35
N PHE A 54 8.44 -12.79 13.75
CA PHE A 54 8.53 -11.39 13.29
C PHE A 54 8.95 -10.41 14.38
N HIS A 55 9.56 -10.88 15.47
CA HIS A 55 9.91 -10.04 16.62
C HIS A 55 10.85 -8.85 16.27
N ASP A 56 11.67 -8.99 15.23
CA ASP A 56 12.60 -7.95 14.76
C ASP A 56 12.00 -7.03 13.67
N GLU A 57 10.81 -7.32 13.15
CA GLU A 57 10.22 -6.59 12.02
C GLU A 57 9.37 -5.41 12.50
N SER A 58 9.96 -4.22 12.58
CA SER A 58 9.27 -2.99 13.03
C SER A 58 8.10 -2.57 12.13
N ALA A 59 8.09 -3.04 10.88
CA ALA A 59 7.02 -2.79 9.91
C ALA A 59 5.82 -3.74 10.06
N VAL A 60 5.84 -4.71 10.98
CA VAL A 60 4.78 -5.71 11.18
C VAL A 60 4.20 -5.61 12.59
N CYS A 61 2.88 -5.52 12.70
CA CYS A 61 2.17 -5.42 13.96
C CYS A 61 1.18 -6.57 14.14
N PHE A 62 1.20 -7.19 15.33
CA PHE A 62 0.27 -8.26 15.70
C PHE A 62 -0.65 -7.79 16.83
N GLN A 63 -1.96 -7.89 16.63
CA GLN A 63 -2.97 -7.57 17.63
C GLN A 63 -3.91 -8.75 17.88
N GLN A 64 -4.55 -8.74 19.05
CA GLN A 64 -5.48 -9.78 19.48
C GLN A 64 -6.76 -9.11 19.99
N ASP A 65 -7.89 -9.48 19.38
CA ASP A 65 -9.25 -9.10 19.74
C ASP A 65 -9.96 -10.39 20.19
N VAL A 66 -9.69 -10.77 21.44
CA VAL A 66 -10.16 -12.01 22.05
C VAL A 66 -11.49 -11.78 22.74
N ASP A 67 -12.51 -12.52 22.30
CA ASP A 67 -13.84 -12.48 22.86
C ASP A 67 -14.33 -13.93 23.05
N LEU A 68 -14.55 -14.31 24.31
CA LEU A 68 -14.96 -15.66 24.69
C LEU A 68 -16.34 -16.05 24.14
N LEU A 69 -17.19 -15.07 23.84
CA LEU A 69 -18.56 -15.29 23.37
C LEU A 69 -18.66 -15.25 21.83
N ARG A 70 -17.57 -14.90 21.14
CA ARG A 70 -17.55 -14.75 19.70
C ARG A 70 -17.56 -16.11 19.01
N GLN A 71 -18.56 -16.35 18.17
CA GLN A 71 -18.78 -17.63 17.49
C GLN A 71 -17.85 -17.84 16.28
N SER A 72 -17.33 -16.77 15.69
CA SER A 72 -16.46 -16.81 14.52
C SER A 72 -15.05 -16.36 14.85
N THR A 73 -14.06 -17.14 14.44
CA THR A 73 -12.64 -16.80 14.56
C THR A 73 -12.05 -16.53 13.19
N ALA A 74 -11.31 -15.42 13.07
CA ALA A 74 -10.63 -15.02 11.85
C ALA A 74 -9.29 -14.35 12.15
N ILE A 75 -8.41 -14.36 11.16
CA ILE A 75 -7.22 -13.50 11.12
C ILE A 75 -7.43 -12.48 10.02
N LEU A 76 -7.29 -11.21 10.39
CA LEU A 76 -7.54 -10.08 9.52
C LEU A 76 -6.22 -9.36 9.25
N TYR A 77 -5.91 -9.13 7.99
CA TYR A 77 -4.81 -8.28 7.56
C TYR A 77 -5.34 -6.90 7.17
N TYR A 78 -4.68 -5.89 7.70
CA TYR A 78 -4.88 -4.51 7.31
C TYR A 78 -3.57 -3.95 6.74
N PRO A 79 -3.57 -3.48 5.49
CA PRO A 79 -2.38 -2.94 4.88
C PRO A 79 -1.96 -1.66 5.56
N ARG A 80 -0.64 -1.44 5.65
CA ARG A 80 -0.07 -0.19 6.14
C ARG A 80 -0.59 0.97 5.28
N HIS A 81 -1.05 2.01 5.94
CA HIS A 81 -1.53 3.23 5.34
C HIS A 81 -0.60 4.37 5.77
N ASP A 82 0.45 4.64 5.00
CA ASP A 82 1.25 5.83 5.22
C ASP A 82 0.55 7.07 4.61
N ALA A 83 0.81 8.26 5.14
CA ALA A 83 0.31 9.51 4.55
C ALA A 83 0.83 9.74 3.12
N HIS A 84 1.85 8.99 2.71
CA HIS A 84 2.46 9.00 1.38
C HIS A 84 1.93 7.89 0.45
N ALA A 85 1.03 7.01 0.91
CA ALA A 85 0.34 6.08 0.04
C ALA A 85 -0.45 6.92 -0.96
N ALA A 86 0.06 6.98 -2.19
CA ALA A 86 -0.39 7.84 -3.29
C ALA A 86 -1.87 7.63 -3.73
N LYS A 87 -2.66 6.91 -2.94
CA LYS A 87 -4.04 6.50 -3.18
C LYS A 87 -4.97 6.79 -2.00
N SER A 88 -4.49 7.41 -0.92
CA SER A 88 -5.34 7.81 0.21
C SER A 88 -6.49 8.74 -0.21
N CYS A 89 -6.26 9.52 -1.26
CA CYS A 89 -7.24 10.37 -1.92
C CYS A 89 -8.16 9.64 -2.94
N LEU A 90 -7.85 8.40 -3.35
CA LEU A 90 -8.71 7.61 -4.26
C LEU A 90 -9.73 6.74 -3.52
N LEU A 91 -9.47 6.38 -2.26
CA LEU A 91 -10.30 5.46 -1.50
C LEU A 91 -11.05 6.23 -0.40
N ARG A 92 -12.38 6.22 -0.46
CA ARG A 92 -13.20 6.70 0.66
C ARG A 92 -13.06 5.71 1.83
N GLY A 93 -12.25 6.07 2.81
CA GLY A 93 -12.02 5.29 4.02
C GLY A 93 -10.84 4.32 3.93
N LEU A 94 -10.55 3.65 5.04
CA LEU A 94 -9.49 2.65 5.10
C LEU A 94 -9.83 1.44 4.22
N PRO A 95 -8.84 0.82 3.55
CA PRO A 95 -9.06 -0.41 2.81
C PRO A 95 -9.69 -1.48 3.73
N SER A 96 -10.64 -2.23 3.17
CA SER A 96 -11.27 -3.33 3.88
C SER A 96 -10.21 -4.39 4.24
N ALA A 97 -10.35 -4.97 5.43
CA ALA A 97 -9.43 -6.00 5.89
C ALA A 97 -9.49 -7.24 4.98
N GLU A 98 -8.33 -7.79 4.64
CA GLU A 98 -8.23 -9.10 3.99
C GLU A 98 -8.37 -10.18 5.06
N THR A 99 -9.20 -11.19 4.83
CA THR A 99 -9.33 -12.32 5.76
C THR A 99 -8.41 -13.46 5.32
N TYR A 100 -7.63 -13.99 6.25
CA TYR A 100 -6.85 -15.19 6.02
C TYR A 100 -7.76 -16.41 5.80
N SER A 101 -7.62 -17.07 4.65
CA SER A 101 -8.42 -18.22 4.26
C SER A 101 -7.60 -19.52 4.11
N GLY A 102 -6.35 -19.53 4.57
CA GLY A 102 -5.46 -20.69 4.45
C GLY A 102 -5.60 -21.71 5.59
N PRO A 103 -4.77 -22.77 5.58
CA PRO A 103 -4.75 -23.79 6.63
C PRO A 103 -4.42 -23.22 8.02
N VAL A 104 -4.95 -23.83 9.08
CA VAL A 104 -4.61 -23.45 10.46
C VAL A 104 -3.21 -23.98 10.79
N SER A 105 -2.19 -23.17 10.51
CA SER A 105 -0.78 -23.55 10.64
C SER A 105 0.09 -22.30 10.73
N ALA A 106 1.02 -22.27 11.68
CA ALA A 106 1.97 -21.18 11.85
C ALA A 106 2.84 -20.99 10.60
N VAL A 107 3.16 -22.06 9.88
CA VAL A 107 3.96 -22.00 8.64
C VAL A 107 3.22 -21.20 7.57
N ASP A 108 1.93 -21.49 7.39
CA ASP A 108 1.10 -20.81 6.39
C ASP A 108 0.78 -19.37 6.79
N LEU A 109 0.65 -19.11 8.10
CA LEU A 109 0.49 -17.75 8.63
C LEU A 109 1.76 -16.91 8.45
N VAL A 110 2.94 -17.49 8.66
CA VAL A 110 4.23 -16.82 8.39
C VAL A 110 4.35 -16.50 6.90
N ALA A 111 3.99 -17.44 6.01
CA ALA A 111 3.97 -17.18 4.57
C ALA A 111 2.98 -16.06 4.19
N PHE A 112 1.79 -16.06 4.80
CA PHE A 112 0.80 -15.01 4.61
C PHE A 112 1.33 -13.63 5.03
N VAL A 113 1.94 -13.52 6.21
CA VAL A 113 2.55 -12.28 6.71
C VAL A 113 3.67 -11.81 5.79
N ASN A 114 4.60 -12.71 5.43
CA ASN A 114 5.71 -12.43 4.52
C ASN A 114 5.24 -11.82 3.19
N GLN A 115 4.22 -12.40 2.57
CA GLN A 115 3.71 -11.92 1.29
C GLN A 115 3.08 -10.52 1.39
N ARG A 116 2.42 -10.20 2.50
CA ARG A 116 1.68 -8.92 2.67
C ARG A 116 2.55 -7.78 3.16
N ALA A 117 3.52 -8.10 4.03
CA ALA A 117 4.42 -7.11 4.62
C ALA A 117 5.77 -7.02 3.90
N HIS A 118 5.94 -7.77 2.80
CA HIS A 118 7.20 -7.88 2.06
C HIS A 118 8.40 -8.25 2.95
N THR A 119 8.15 -9.17 3.90
CA THR A 119 9.18 -9.73 4.77
C THR A 119 9.56 -11.14 4.33
N HIS A 120 10.62 -11.69 4.92
CA HIS A 120 11.16 -12.99 4.51
C HIS A 120 11.64 -13.79 5.73
N ARG A 121 10.73 -14.10 6.65
CA ARG A 121 11.01 -14.89 7.85
C ARG A 121 10.65 -16.36 7.65
N LEU A 122 11.43 -17.23 8.27
CA LEU A 122 11.09 -18.64 8.48
C LEU A 122 10.25 -18.78 9.76
N PRO A 123 9.53 -19.89 9.97
CA PRO A 123 8.70 -20.09 11.17
C PRO A 123 9.47 -20.02 12.50
N ASP A 124 10.78 -20.23 12.49
CA ASP A 124 11.67 -20.09 13.64
C ASP A 124 12.18 -18.64 13.85
N GLY A 125 11.77 -17.70 12.99
CA GLY A 125 12.18 -16.30 13.00
C GLY A 125 13.50 -16.00 12.30
N GLN A 126 14.21 -17.01 11.80
CA GLN A 126 15.39 -16.79 10.98
C GLN A 126 15.01 -16.15 9.65
N ILE A 127 15.98 -15.46 9.05
CA ILE A 127 15.80 -14.86 7.73
C ILE A 127 15.86 -15.97 6.69
N ASN A 128 14.82 -16.07 5.87
CA ASN A 128 14.77 -16.98 4.73
C ASN A 128 15.92 -16.65 3.76
N PRO A 129 16.66 -17.62 3.21
CA PRO A 129 17.68 -17.37 2.20
C PRO A 129 17.20 -16.54 1.00
N LEU A 130 15.92 -16.59 0.64
CA LEU A 130 15.33 -15.73 -0.39
C LEU A 130 15.40 -14.24 -0.04
N ALA A 131 15.46 -13.88 1.25
CA ALA A 131 15.58 -12.50 1.70
C ALA A 131 16.88 -11.85 1.26
N SER A 132 17.99 -12.59 1.27
CA SER A 132 19.29 -12.04 0.85
C SER A 132 19.29 -11.76 -0.64
N ILE A 133 18.65 -12.64 -1.44
CA ILE A 133 18.44 -12.44 -2.87
C ILE A 133 17.53 -11.24 -3.12
N ALA A 134 16.38 -11.16 -2.45
CA ALA A 134 15.44 -10.04 -2.59
C ALA A 134 16.11 -8.70 -2.24
N ARG A 135 16.78 -8.62 -1.09
CA ARG A 135 17.53 -7.41 -0.69
C ARG A 135 18.66 -7.07 -1.64
N ALA A 136 19.35 -8.07 -2.19
CA ALA A 136 20.39 -7.83 -3.19
C ALA A 136 19.80 -7.21 -4.46
N LEU A 137 18.66 -7.70 -4.93
CA LEU A 137 17.94 -7.13 -6.08
C LEU A 137 17.42 -5.72 -5.77
N GLU A 138 16.79 -5.51 -4.61
CA GLU A 138 16.30 -4.20 -4.18
C GLU A 138 17.43 -3.17 -4.06
N SER A 139 18.61 -3.57 -3.61
CA SER A 139 19.78 -2.69 -3.53
C SER A 139 20.31 -2.24 -4.90
N GLN A 140 19.93 -2.94 -5.97
CA GLN A 140 20.31 -2.59 -7.35
C GLN A 140 19.27 -1.70 -8.03
N LEU A 141 18.13 -1.45 -7.39
CA LEU A 141 17.13 -0.53 -7.89
C LEU A 141 17.72 0.87 -8.01
N PHE A 142 17.36 1.53 -9.09
CA PHE A 142 17.80 2.89 -9.37
C PHE A 142 17.20 3.85 -8.36
N THR A 143 18.06 4.69 -7.78
CA THR A 143 17.66 5.78 -6.91
C THR A 143 17.95 7.08 -7.64
N VAL A 144 16.99 8.02 -7.63
CA VAL A 144 17.16 9.33 -8.25
C VAL A 144 18.15 10.14 -7.39
N PRO A 145 19.37 10.44 -7.88
CA PRO A 145 20.31 11.23 -7.10
C PRO A 145 19.78 12.65 -6.95
N ALA A 146 19.95 13.26 -5.78
CA ALA A 146 19.45 14.61 -5.48
C ALA A 146 19.99 15.70 -6.44
N THR A 147 21.08 15.41 -7.15
CA THR A 147 21.78 16.34 -8.04
C THR A 147 21.56 16.06 -9.53
N THR A 148 20.90 14.96 -9.89
CA THR A 148 20.72 14.59 -11.30
C THR A 148 19.41 15.16 -11.83
N SER A 149 19.49 15.97 -12.89
CA SER A 149 18.32 16.59 -13.53
C SER A 149 17.95 15.96 -14.89
N SER A 150 18.64 14.92 -15.34
CA SER A 150 18.41 14.32 -16.66
C SER A 150 18.43 12.78 -16.65
N CYS A 151 17.58 12.20 -17.49
CA CYS A 151 17.53 10.76 -17.71
C CYS A 151 18.67 10.32 -18.65
N LYS A 152 19.16 9.09 -18.47
CA LYS A 152 20.07 8.48 -19.44
C LYS A 152 19.35 8.37 -20.78
N THR A 153 20.13 8.51 -21.85
CA THR A 153 19.61 8.52 -23.22
C THR A 153 20.39 7.53 -24.07
N VAL A 154 19.68 6.72 -24.85
CA VAL A 154 20.24 5.71 -25.77
C VAL A 154 19.51 5.82 -27.10
N ALA A 155 20.22 5.69 -28.22
CA ALA A 155 19.57 5.66 -29.53
C ALA A 155 18.94 4.29 -29.78
N ALA A 156 17.80 4.23 -30.46
CA ALA A 156 17.06 2.98 -30.67
C ALA A 156 17.88 1.87 -31.35
N HIS A 157 18.79 2.24 -32.26
CA HIS A 157 19.67 1.27 -32.94
C HIS A 157 20.74 0.64 -32.01
N ASP A 158 21.06 1.31 -30.89
CA ASP A 158 21.98 0.80 -29.86
C ASP A 158 21.23 0.01 -28.77
N MET A 159 19.90 -0.06 -28.84
CA MET A 159 19.07 -0.75 -27.87
C MET A 159 19.04 -2.25 -28.15
N THR A 160 19.77 -3.03 -27.37
CA THR A 160 19.68 -4.51 -27.40
C THR A 160 18.70 -5.02 -26.33
N PRO A 161 18.16 -6.25 -26.47
CA PRO A 161 17.34 -6.87 -25.43
C PRO A 161 18.03 -6.94 -24.07
N GLU A 162 19.33 -7.24 -24.05
CA GLU A 162 20.13 -7.35 -22.82
C GLU A 162 20.30 -5.97 -22.16
N LEU A 163 20.51 -4.92 -22.95
CA LEU A 163 20.57 -3.56 -22.45
C LEU A 163 19.20 -3.14 -21.89
N PHE A 164 18.13 -3.42 -22.61
CA PHE A 164 16.76 -3.09 -22.18
C PHE A 164 16.38 -3.83 -20.88
N GLU A 165 16.71 -5.12 -20.78
CA GLU A 165 16.50 -5.92 -19.58
C GLU A 165 17.22 -5.32 -18.36
N GLN A 166 18.46 -4.83 -18.52
CA GLN A 166 19.18 -4.18 -17.43
C GLN A 166 18.44 -2.95 -16.88
N PHE A 167 17.84 -2.12 -17.74
CA PHE A 167 17.06 -0.96 -17.31
C PHE A 167 15.74 -1.36 -16.64
N ILE A 168 15.07 -2.40 -17.14
CA ILE A 168 13.85 -2.94 -16.52
C ILE A 168 14.16 -3.49 -15.12
N LEU A 169 15.16 -4.36 -15.00
CA LEU A 169 15.49 -5.03 -13.74
C LEU A 169 15.93 -4.02 -12.66
N ARG A 170 16.59 -2.94 -13.07
CA ARG A 170 17.01 -1.87 -12.15
C ARG A 170 15.95 -0.80 -11.94
N ASN A 171 14.83 -0.86 -12.66
CA ASN A 171 13.80 0.20 -12.66
C ASN A 171 14.41 1.60 -12.92
N GLU A 172 15.40 1.68 -13.81
CA GLU A 172 16.10 2.92 -14.15
C GLU A 172 15.39 3.63 -15.32
N PRO A 173 15.05 4.92 -15.20
CA PRO A 173 14.40 5.66 -16.28
C PRO A 173 15.37 5.89 -17.46
N LEU A 174 14.85 5.70 -18.67
CA LEU A 174 15.63 5.75 -19.91
C LEU A 174 14.87 6.44 -21.04
N ILE A 175 15.55 7.33 -21.76
CA ILE A 175 15.06 7.92 -23.00
C ILE A 175 15.61 7.12 -24.18
N ILE A 176 14.74 6.47 -24.94
CA ILE A 176 15.11 5.78 -26.19
C ILE A 176 14.86 6.74 -27.36
N GLN A 177 15.94 7.33 -27.87
CA GLN A 177 15.87 8.28 -28.98
C GLN A 177 15.60 7.58 -30.30
N ARG A 178 14.81 8.24 -31.16
CA ARG A 178 14.49 7.77 -32.52
C ARG A 178 13.87 6.35 -32.52
N ALA A 179 13.10 6.00 -31.50
CA ALA A 179 12.41 4.70 -31.43
C ALA A 179 11.25 4.58 -32.43
N ALA A 180 10.64 5.70 -32.81
CA ALA A 180 9.53 5.73 -33.76
C ALA A 180 9.69 6.87 -34.79
N PRO A 181 10.75 6.84 -35.63
CA PRO A 181 11.05 7.94 -36.54
C PRO A 181 9.95 8.14 -37.59
N GLU A 182 9.24 7.08 -37.97
CA GLU A 182 8.12 7.13 -38.91
C GLU A 182 6.90 7.84 -38.30
N LEU A 183 6.63 7.64 -37.01
CA LEU A 183 5.50 8.30 -36.32
C LEU A 183 5.70 9.81 -36.17
N VAL A 184 6.95 10.27 -36.02
CA VAL A 184 7.24 11.71 -35.90
C VAL A 184 6.90 12.46 -37.19
N ASN A 185 7.03 11.80 -38.34
CA ASN A 185 6.71 12.37 -39.65
C ASN A 185 5.30 11.99 -40.15
N ALA A 186 4.54 11.22 -39.37
CA ALA A 186 3.23 10.74 -39.73
C ALA A 186 2.22 11.89 -39.73
N THR A 187 1.81 12.34 -40.92
CA THR A 187 0.81 13.40 -41.08
C THR A 187 -0.57 12.98 -40.54
N GLU A 188 -0.83 11.68 -40.42
CA GLU A 188 -2.06 11.10 -39.87
C GLU A 188 -2.27 11.42 -38.38
N TRP A 189 -1.19 11.75 -37.66
CA TRP A 189 -1.20 12.12 -36.24
C TRP A 189 -0.99 13.62 -36.00
N SER A 190 -1.13 14.44 -37.05
CA SER A 190 -1.15 15.90 -36.90
C SER A 190 -2.43 16.39 -36.22
N THR A 191 -2.38 17.57 -35.59
CA THR A 191 -3.57 18.21 -35.02
C THR A 191 -4.69 18.36 -36.05
N GLN A 192 -4.36 18.75 -37.28
CA GLN A 192 -5.31 18.89 -38.40
C GLN A 192 -6.03 17.56 -38.68
N SER A 193 -5.27 16.48 -38.92
CA SER A 193 -5.81 15.15 -39.21
C SER A 193 -6.65 14.58 -38.06
N LEU A 194 -6.23 14.85 -36.81
CA LEU A 194 -7.00 14.44 -35.63
C LEU A 194 -8.31 15.22 -35.51
N LEU A 195 -8.32 16.53 -35.78
CA LEU A 195 -9.55 17.34 -35.78
C LEU A 195 -10.53 16.88 -36.86
N GLU A 196 -10.05 16.61 -38.06
CA GLU A 196 -10.89 16.10 -39.16
C GLU A 196 -11.48 14.72 -38.84
N ARG A 197 -10.70 13.84 -38.20
CA ARG A 197 -11.11 12.45 -37.91
C ARG A 197 -12.00 12.32 -36.67
N ILE A 198 -11.69 13.05 -35.60
CA ILE A 198 -12.31 12.88 -34.28
C ILE A 198 -12.70 14.19 -33.59
N GLY A 199 -12.56 15.35 -34.23
CA GLY A 199 -12.85 16.66 -33.60
C GLY A 199 -14.30 16.87 -33.18
N SER A 200 -15.24 16.13 -33.78
CA SER A 200 -16.66 16.12 -33.37
C SER A 200 -16.97 15.10 -32.27
N ARG A 201 -15.99 14.32 -31.82
CA ARG A 201 -16.18 13.32 -30.76
C ARG A 201 -15.96 13.96 -29.40
N GLN A 202 -16.81 13.61 -28.44
CA GLN A 202 -16.57 13.97 -27.06
C GLN A 202 -15.35 13.21 -26.53
N VAL A 203 -14.45 13.93 -25.87
CA VAL A 203 -13.26 13.39 -25.22
C VAL A 203 -13.25 13.81 -23.75
N HIS A 204 -12.68 12.97 -22.90
CA HIS A 204 -12.44 13.35 -21.52
C HIS A 204 -11.25 14.32 -21.47
N VAL A 205 -11.49 15.53 -20.95
CA VAL A 205 -10.45 16.54 -20.72
C VAL A 205 -10.19 16.64 -19.24
N LYS A 206 -8.96 16.36 -18.83
CA LYS A 206 -8.50 16.66 -17.47
C LYS A 206 -8.13 18.14 -17.39
N VAL A 207 -8.60 18.84 -16.36
CA VAL A 207 -8.33 20.26 -16.13
C VAL A 207 -7.79 20.43 -14.71
N SER A 208 -6.62 21.07 -14.59
CA SER A 208 -5.94 21.32 -13.31
C SER A 208 -5.36 22.73 -13.31
N PRO A 209 -5.49 23.51 -12.22
CA PRO A 209 -4.90 24.84 -12.14
C PRO A 209 -3.36 24.82 -12.13
N THR A 210 -2.75 23.69 -11.79
CA THR A 210 -1.28 23.53 -11.74
C THR A 210 -0.72 22.71 -12.91
N GLY A 211 -1.59 22.06 -13.70
CA GLY A 211 -1.16 21.14 -14.75
C GLY A 211 -0.69 19.78 -14.23
N ASP A 212 -0.88 19.50 -12.94
CA ASP A 212 -0.62 18.19 -12.35
C ASP A 212 -1.82 17.27 -12.60
N PHE A 213 -1.59 16.16 -13.31
CA PHE A 213 -2.61 15.18 -13.69
C PHE A 213 -2.29 13.75 -13.23
N GLU A 214 -1.14 13.59 -12.56
CA GLU A 214 -0.64 12.34 -11.99
C GLU A 214 -0.86 12.34 -10.47
N GLY A 215 -1.42 11.26 -9.94
CA GLY A 215 -1.85 11.16 -8.54
C GLY A 215 -3.36 11.42 -8.37
N CYS A 216 -3.83 11.51 -7.13
CA CYS A 216 -5.22 11.91 -6.89
C CYS A 216 -5.38 13.41 -6.70
N GLU A 217 -6.34 13.95 -7.42
CA GLU A 217 -6.72 15.35 -7.35
C GLU A 217 -7.41 15.65 -6.00
N PRO A 218 -7.13 16.79 -5.36
CA PRO A 218 -7.81 17.19 -4.13
C PRO A 218 -9.33 17.22 -4.31
N LEU A 219 -10.08 16.61 -3.38
CA LEU A 219 -11.55 16.59 -3.42
C LEU A 219 -12.15 18.01 -3.52
N ALA A 220 -11.51 18.98 -2.85
CA ALA A 220 -11.90 20.39 -2.86
C ALA A 220 -11.90 21.03 -4.26
N TRP A 221 -11.17 20.49 -5.25
CA TRP A 221 -11.23 20.99 -6.63
C TRP A 221 -12.55 20.68 -7.33
N TRP A 222 -13.31 19.72 -6.80
CA TRP A 222 -14.59 19.24 -7.35
C TRP A 222 -15.79 19.72 -6.53
N GLU A 223 -15.58 20.34 -5.36
CA GLU A 223 -16.63 20.93 -4.54
C GLU A 223 -17.16 22.21 -5.21
N GLY A 224 -18.30 22.09 -5.90
CA GLY A 224 -18.93 23.18 -6.65
C GLY A 224 -19.12 22.89 -8.15
N ALA A 225 -18.49 21.83 -8.66
CA ALA A 225 -18.80 21.24 -9.96
C ALA A 225 -20.10 20.42 -9.85
N ASN A 226 -21.21 21.09 -9.53
CA ASN A 226 -22.52 20.52 -9.80
C ASN A 226 -22.66 20.35 -11.33
N ASP A 227 -23.46 19.37 -11.76
CA ASP A 227 -23.94 19.13 -13.14
C ASP A 227 -24.77 20.32 -13.71
N GLY A 228 -24.34 21.55 -13.43
CA GLY A 228 -24.90 22.78 -13.96
C GLY A 228 -24.48 22.92 -15.41
N THR A 229 -25.33 22.40 -16.30
CA THR A 229 -25.61 22.94 -17.64
C THR A 229 -24.54 23.91 -18.16
N ILE A 230 -23.56 23.38 -18.89
CA ILE A 230 -22.72 24.17 -19.78
C ILE A 230 -23.66 24.76 -20.84
N SER A 231 -24.07 26.01 -20.64
CA SER A 231 -24.78 26.79 -21.64
C SER A 231 -23.85 26.98 -22.84
N THR A 232 -24.11 26.25 -23.92
CA THR A 232 -23.51 26.50 -25.22
C THR A 232 -24.05 27.82 -25.79
N SER A 233 -23.41 28.92 -25.44
CA SER A 233 -23.43 30.13 -26.26
C SER A 233 -22.07 30.28 -26.92
N ILE A 234 -21.92 29.64 -28.09
CA ILE A 234 -20.86 29.96 -29.04
C ILE A 234 -21.39 31.15 -29.86
N SER A 235 -20.74 32.29 -29.72
CA SER A 235 -20.82 33.44 -30.64
C SER A 235 -19.66 33.38 -31.62
#